data_AF-A0A0K6FR60-F1
#
_entry.id   AF-A0A0K6FR60-F1
#
_cell.length_a   1.000
_cell.length_b   1.000
_cell.length_c   1.000
_cell.angle_alpha   90.00
_cell.angle_beta   90.00
_cell.angle_gamma   90.00
#
_symmetry.space_group_name_H-M   'P 1'
#
loop_
_entity.id
_entity.type
_entity.pdbx_description
1 polymer ?
#
loop_
_entity_poly.entity_id
_entity_poly.type
_entity_poly.pdbx_seq_one_letter_code
_entity_poly.pdbx_strand_id
1 'polypeptide(L)'
;MQENLATPEGPAIEENQVVNDQSREVQVGNLQAEGASSNVPKSKRPQLVRGQRIMAKMLIPPDALRPVLKSSNYREKIERGEEVPKLAYVLKIKEDGIIVVYATTIGKKTSLEEHVNDTRDWYPIRPKREILTAESLALVLKAINPDATDSTPVSTNEDIIFHQSIQDLEGTYLAEHEKHRFWQGHIDFKSQSAEFWYTDQDQDFYVNIVHQPGTLAHAILVGKADLPEYGKHLCISGDNVTAVSSPPARPSAMEDHEDCSEDLIQLQLIEVDETIHSTKFASCKSEIQALLKLKDSTRIIHLLGRSADNKLVFPKYKQNLLEAVAFHPVPGKLASIKKWMLEIIDAVAELHEAEIIHQDLTLQNILDNEPLVLCNLRPGNSSSTYPCRAPEILERDTADYSAASDIYALGYCLRDMCYANFPFTPFGDHLVPEPFDKVFEACTRKAPQDRPLLKELRDMVRCIELKGPM
;
A
#
# COMPACT_ATOMS: atom_id res chain seq x y z
N MET A 1 -10.55 -76.16 -29.34
CA MET A 1 -9.37 -75.28 -29.24
C MET A 1 -9.59 -74.47 -27.98
N GLN A 2 -8.97 -74.81 -26.85
CA GLN A 2 -7.54 -74.64 -26.55
C GLN A 2 -7.06 -73.20 -26.75
N GLU A 3 -6.39 -72.55 -25.80
CA GLU A 3 -6.21 -72.85 -24.36
C GLU A 3 -5.57 -71.59 -23.71
N ASN A 4 -5.86 -71.32 -22.43
CA ASN A 4 -4.92 -71.00 -21.33
C ASN A 4 -3.75 -69.99 -21.54
N LEU A 5 -3.22 -69.22 -20.57
CA LEU A 5 -3.37 -68.97 -19.11
C LEU A 5 -2.44 -67.73 -18.85
N ALA A 6 -2.43 -66.96 -17.76
CA ALA A 6 -3.17 -66.90 -16.49
C ALA A 6 -3.11 -65.46 -15.92
N THR A 7 -3.99 -65.12 -14.98
CA THR A 7 -3.70 -64.17 -13.89
C THR A 7 -3.10 -64.96 -12.70
N PRO A 8 -2.35 -64.32 -11.77
CA PRO A 8 -3.03 -63.93 -10.53
C PRO A 8 -2.49 -62.69 -9.78
N GLU A 9 -3.40 -62.13 -8.95
CA GLU A 9 -3.17 -61.53 -7.61
C GLU A 9 -2.45 -60.17 -7.45
N GLY A 10 -2.89 -59.43 -6.41
CA GLY A 10 -2.50 -58.05 -6.07
C GLY A 10 -1.35 -57.95 -5.07
N PRO A 11 -1.28 -56.94 -4.15
CA PRO A 11 -2.40 -56.15 -3.58
C PRO A 11 -2.29 -54.63 -3.83
N ALA A 12 -3.17 -53.84 -3.18
CA ALA A 12 -3.14 -52.37 -3.16
C ALA A 12 -2.74 -51.82 -1.78
N ILE A 13 -1.58 -51.14 -1.71
CA ILE A 13 -0.90 -50.48 -0.56
C ILE A 13 0.09 -49.47 -1.22
N GLU A 14 0.29 -48.20 -0.83
CA GLU A 14 -0.35 -47.29 0.16
C GLU A 14 -0.15 -45.81 -0.29
N GLU A 15 -0.47 -44.82 0.56
CA GLU A 15 -0.04 -43.41 0.40
C GLU A 15 1.46 -43.20 0.72
N ASN A 16 1.95 -41.99 0.41
CA ASN A 16 3.26 -41.44 0.82
C ASN A 16 4.54 -42.08 0.24
N GLN A 17 5.19 -41.33 -0.67
CA GLN A 17 6.60 -41.00 -0.43
C GLN A 17 6.94 -39.61 -0.96
N VAL A 18 6.96 -38.65 -0.04
CA VAL A 18 7.77 -37.44 -0.17
C VAL A 18 9.24 -37.88 -0.19
N VAL A 19 9.96 -37.55 -1.27
CA VAL A 19 11.43 -37.52 -1.26
C VAL A 19 11.86 -36.08 -1.48
N ASN A 20 12.12 -35.42 -0.37
CA ASN A 20 12.89 -34.19 -0.30
C ASN A 20 14.35 -34.55 -0.59
N ASP A 21 14.95 -33.99 -1.65
CA ASP A 21 16.40 -34.12 -1.88
C ASP A 21 17.06 -32.75 -1.92
N GLN A 22 17.67 -32.40 -0.79
CA GLN A 22 18.61 -31.28 -0.69
C GLN A 22 19.98 -31.70 -1.26
N SER A 23 20.05 -31.98 -2.56
CA SER A 23 21.33 -32.21 -3.23
C SER A 23 21.87 -30.91 -3.85
N ARG A 24 22.83 -30.30 -3.13
CA ARG A 24 23.71 -29.26 -3.68
C ARG A 24 24.62 -29.86 -4.76
N GLU A 25 24.15 -29.96 -5.99
CA GLU A 25 25.04 -30.19 -7.14
C GLU A 25 24.62 -29.37 -8.38
N VAL A 26 25.53 -28.50 -8.82
CA VAL A 26 25.34 -27.70 -10.03
C VAL A 26 25.70 -28.56 -11.24
N GLN A 27 24.72 -29.21 -11.86
CA GLN A 27 24.91 -29.75 -13.22
C GLN A 27 24.72 -28.64 -14.26
N VAL A 28 25.85 -28.06 -14.69
CA VAL A 28 25.92 -27.12 -15.81
C VAL A 28 25.63 -27.88 -17.11
N GLY A 29 24.35 -27.93 -17.51
CA GLY A 29 23.87 -28.53 -18.76
C GLY A 29 23.38 -27.47 -19.74
N ASN A 30 24.29 -26.86 -20.50
CA ASN A 30 23.93 -25.89 -21.54
C ASN A 30 23.06 -26.53 -22.63
N LEU A 31 21.84 -26.03 -22.83
CA LEU A 31 21.05 -26.24 -24.04
C LEU A 31 21.08 -24.99 -24.93
N GLN A 32 22.20 -24.82 -25.63
CA GLN A 32 22.15 -24.23 -26.97
C GLN A 32 21.86 -25.37 -27.94
N ALA A 33 20.83 -25.21 -28.77
CA ALA A 33 20.43 -26.18 -29.77
C ALA A 33 20.13 -25.47 -31.10
N GLU A 34 21.19 -24.98 -31.75
CA GLU A 34 21.20 -24.75 -33.19
C GLU A 34 22.16 -25.76 -33.83
N GLY A 35 21.73 -26.41 -34.91
CA GLY A 35 22.66 -27.12 -35.81
C GLY A 35 23.15 -28.51 -35.41
N ALA A 36 22.31 -29.41 -34.88
CA ALA A 36 22.66 -30.83 -34.79
C ALA A 36 21.47 -31.77 -35.11
N SER A 37 21.52 -32.41 -36.29
CA SER A 37 20.62 -33.50 -36.65
C SER A 37 21.02 -34.77 -35.88
N SER A 38 20.43 -34.98 -34.70
CA SER A 38 20.60 -36.22 -33.93
C SER A 38 19.31 -37.02 -33.93
N ASN A 39 19.39 -38.28 -34.37
CA ASN A 39 18.30 -39.26 -34.27
C ASN A 39 18.15 -39.77 -32.83
N VAL A 40 17.90 -38.86 -31.89
CA VAL A 40 17.45 -39.22 -30.55
C VAL A 40 15.95 -39.52 -30.63
N PRO A 41 15.48 -40.71 -30.20
CA PRO A 41 14.05 -40.98 -30.15
C PRO A 41 13.37 -39.91 -29.30
N LYS A 42 12.27 -39.33 -29.78
CA LYS A 42 11.53 -38.25 -29.10
C LYS A 42 11.23 -38.65 -27.65
N SER A 43 12.08 -38.23 -26.73
CA SER A 43 11.87 -38.45 -25.31
C SER A 43 10.53 -37.81 -24.94
N LYS A 44 9.77 -38.47 -24.07
CA LYS A 44 8.51 -37.91 -23.56
C LYS A 44 8.82 -36.50 -23.08
N ARG A 45 8.21 -35.48 -23.69
CA ARG A 45 8.32 -34.10 -23.19
C ARG A 45 8.01 -34.14 -21.70
N PRO A 46 8.81 -33.52 -20.82
CA PRO A 46 8.50 -33.49 -19.41
C PRO A 46 7.08 -32.95 -19.24
N GLN A 47 6.22 -33.73 -18.57
CA GLN A 47 4.86 -33.30 -18.30
C GLN A 47 4.97 -32.08 -17.38
N LEU A 48 4.53 -30.93 -17.89
CA LEU A 48 4.44 -29.74 -17.07
C LEU A 48 3.42 -29.99 -15.95
N VAL A 49 3.70 -29.48 -14.75
CA VAL A 49 2.81 -29.59 -13.60
C VAL A 49 2.36 -28.19 -13.19
N ARG A 50 1.13 -28.07 -12.67
CA ARG A 50 0.65 -26.82 -12.07
C ARG A 50 1.55 -26.43 -10.89
N GLY A 51 1.92 -25.16 -10.79
CA GLY A 51 2.89 -24.64 -9.83
C GLY A 51 4.37 -24.78 -10.25
N GLN A 52 4.68 -25.50 -11.33
CA GLN A 52 6.06 -25.70 -11.74
C GLN A 52 6.74 -24.38 -12.18
N ARG A 53 7.93 -24.13 -11.62
CA ARG A 53 8.84 -23.05 -12.04
C ARG A 53 9.54 -23.46 -13.35
N ILE A 54 9.42 -22.63 -14.38
CA ILE A 54 9.97 -22.86 -15.73
C ILE A 54 10.69 -21.60 -16.24
N MET A 55 11.64 -21.80 -17.17
CA MET A 55 12.13 -20.70 -18.01
C MET A 55 11.37 -20.69 -19.33
N ALA A 56 10.66 -19.61 -19.61
CA ALA A 56 9.92 -19.42 -20.85
C ALA A 56 10.51 -18.26 -21.66
N LYS A 57 10.68 -18.44 -22.97
CA LYS A 57 10.76 -17.32 -23.92
C LYS A 57 9.34 -16.82 -24.16
N MET A 58 9.15 -15.51 -24.14
CA MET A 58 7.84 -14.89 -24.21
C MET A 58 7.86 -13.58 -24.98
N LEU A 59 6.87 -13.41 -25.84
CA LEU A 59 6.46 -12.11 -26.38
C LEU A 59 5.61 -11.41 -25.31
N ILE A 60 6.15 -10.34 -24.74
CA ILE A 60 5.44 -9.49 -23.78
C ILE A 60 4.90 -8.27 -24.54
N PRO A 61 3.62 -7.90 -24.41
CA PRO A 61 3.09 -6.67 -25.00
C PRO A 61 3.76 -5.42 -24.39
N PRO A 62 4.16 -4.39 -25.18
CA PRO A 62 4.80 -3.18 -24.64
C PRO A 62 3.92 -2.41 -23.64
N ASP A 63 2.60 -2.45 -23.80
CA ASP A 63 1.59 -1.89 -22.90
C ASP A 63 1.50 -2.61 -21.55
N ALA A 64 2.10 -3.80 -21.41
CA ALA A 64 2.25 -4.47 -20.12
C ALA A 64 3.45 -3.94 -19.29
N LEU A 65 4.24 -2.98 -19.80
CA LEU A 65 5.35 -2.39 -19.05
C LEU A 65 4.91 -1.16 -18.26
N ARG A 66 5.08 -1.16 -16.94
CA ARG A 66 4.97 0.07 -16.13
C ARG A 66 6.01 1.12 -16.58
N PRO A 67 5.73 2.43 -16.45
CA PRO A 67 6.75 3.47 -16.59
C PRO A 67 7.82 3.31 -15.50
N VAL A 68 9.11 3.30 -15.87
CA VAL A 68 10.22 3.25 -14.91
C VAL A 68 11.38 4.10 -15.43
N LEU A 69 12.04 4.85 -14.54
CA LEU A 69 13.10 5.81 -14.84
C LEU A 69 14.40 5.24 -15.45
N LYS A 70 14.53 3.92 -15.63
CA LYS A 70 15.74 3.28 -16.16
C LYS A 70 15.38 2.20 -17.20
N SER A 71 15.97 2.32 -18.40
CA SER A 71 15.86 1.27 -19.42
C SER A 71 16.67 0.03 -19.01
N SER A 72 16.38 -1.09 -19.68
CA SER A 72 17.20 -2.29 -19.63
C SER A 72 17.16 -3.00 -20.97
N ASN A 73 18.16 -3.85 -21.23
CA ASN A 73 18.20 -4.67 -22.43
C ASN A 73 16.93 -5.54 -22.62
N TYR A 74 16.23 -5.92 -21.54
CA TYR A 74 14.95 -6.63 -21.67
C TYR A 74 13.79 -5.69 -21.99
N ARG A 75 13.77 -4.47 -21.43
CA ARG A 75 12.76 -3.46 -21.74
C ARG A 75 12.82 -3.08 -23.23
N GLU A 76 14.00 -2.76 -23.73
CA GLU A 76 14.21 -2.40 -25.14
C GLU A 76 13.80 -3.53 -26.09
N LYS A 77 14.03 -4.79 -25.70
CA LYS A 77 13.58 -5.96 -26.46
C LYS A 77 12.06 -6.08 -26.50
N ILE A 78 11.39 -5.92 -25.36
CA ILE A 78 9.93 -5.93 -25.26
C ILE A 78 9.33 -4.78 -26.10
N GLU A 79 9.90 -3.58 -26.01
CA GLU A 79 9.49 -2.41 -26.80
C GLU A 79 9.70 -2.59 -28.31
N ARG A 80 10.70 -3.39 -28.73
CA ARG A 80 10.89 -3.83 -30.13
C ARG A 80 10.05 -5.06 -30.53
N GLY A 81 9.24 -5.62 -29.62
CA GLY A 81 8.44 -6.82 -29.88
C GLY A 81 9.26 -8.12 -29.99
N GLU A 82 10.46 -8.17 -29.41
CA GLU A 82 11.30 -9.37 -29.35
C GLU A 82 10.89 -10.30 -28.21
N GLU A 83 11.12 -11.61 -28.39
CA GLU A 83 11.02 -12.57 -27.28
C GLU A 83 12.08 -12.31 -26.20
N VAL A 84 11.64 -12.31 -24.93
CA VAL A 84 12.54 -12.28 -23.77
C VAL A 84 12.41 -13.56 -22.94
N PRO A 85 13.53 -14.11 -22.42
CA PRO A 85 13.49 -15.18 -21.43
C PRO A 85 13.06 -14.61 -20.07
N LYS A 86 12.05 -15.22 -19.44
CA LYS A 86 11.63 -14.93 -18.06
C LYS A 86 11.38 -16.21 -17.26
N LEU A 87 11.70 -16.14 -15.98
CA LEU A 87 11.35 -17.15 -14.99
C LEU A 87 9.86 -17.03 -14.69
N ALA A 88 9.12 -18.12 -14.87
CA ALA A 88 7.67 -18.14 -14.80
C ALA A 88 7.14 -19.36 -14.05
N TYR A 89 5.93 -19.28 -13.51
CA TYR A 89 5.24 -20.36 -12.81
C TYR A 89 4.00 -20.77 -13.58
N VAL A 90 3.79 -22.09 -13.77
CA VAL A 90 2.66 -22.63 -14.52
C VAL A 90 1.36 -22.56 -13.69
N LEU A 91 0.47 -21.63 -14.02
CA LEU A 91 -0.81 -21.46 -13.32
C LEU A 91 -1.89 -22.43 -13.81
N LYS A 92 -1.93 -22.71 -15.12
CA LYS A 92 -2.91 -23.61 -15.75
C LYS A 92 -2.32 -24.21 -17.02
N ILE A 93 -2.62 -25.48 -17.27
CA ILE A 93 -2.30 -26.18 -18.51
C ILE A 93 -3.60 -26.37 -19.27
N LYS A 94 -3.58 -26.09 -20.57
CA LYS A 94 -4.67 -26.31 -21.53
C LYS A 94 -4.18 -27.25 -22.64
N GLU A 95 -5.11 -27.74 -23.46
CA GLU A 95 -4.76 -28.55 -24.64
C GLU A 95 -3.93 -27.77 -25.67
N ASP A 96 -4.13 -26.45 -25.74
CA ASP A 96 -3.53 -25.53 -26.72
C ASP A 96 -2.37 -24.67 -26.15
N GLY A 97 -2.06 -24.75 -24.85
CA GLY A 97 -0.98 -23.96 -24.26
C GLY A 97 -0.93 -23.98 -22.74
N ILE A 98 -0.15 -23.06 -22.16
CA ILE A 98 -0.01 -22.87 -20.72
C ILE A 98 -0.27 -21.41 -20.35
N ILE A 99 -0.96 -21.20 -19.23
CA ILE A 99 -1.05 -19.88 -18.57
C ILE A 99 0.06 -19.84 -17.53
N VAL A 100 0.85 -18.78 -17.57
CA VAL A 100 1.98 -18.56 -16.66
C VAL A 100 1.94 -17.17 -16.05
N VAL A 101 2.60 -17.04 -14.91
CA VAL A 101 2.91 -15.76 -14.27
C VAL A 101 4.42 -15.63 -14.09
N TYR A 102 5.00 -14.44 -14.30
CA TYR A 102 6.46 -14.23 -14.28
C TYR A 102 6.85 -12.92 -13.60
N ALA A 103 8.00 -12.91 -12.92
CA ALA A 103 8.52 -11.69 -12.29
C ALA A 103 9.24 -10.78 -13.30
N THR A 104 8.98 -9.47 -13.27
CA THR A 104 9.68 -8.51 -14.16
C THR A 104 11.05 -8.09 -13.66
N THR A 105 11.25 -7.97 -12.35
CA THR A 105 12.43 -7.38 -11.65
C THR A 105 13.54 -6.91 -12.59
N ILE A 106 13.39 -5.66 -13.06
CA ILE A 106 14.28 -5.06 -14.04
C ILE A 106 15.51 -4.50 -13.30
N GLY A 107 16.44 -5.38 -12.95
CA GLY A 107 17.64 -5.04 -12.18
C GLY A 107 18.81 -5.98 -12.47
N LYS A 108 20.03 -5.54 -12.11
CA LYS A 108 21.28 -6.27 -12.37
C LYS A 108 21.47 -7.56 -11.55
N LYS A 109 20.48 -8.00 -10.76
CA LYS A 109 20.55 -9.29 -10.04
C LYS A 109 20.34 -10.44 -11.04
N THR A 110 21.42 -11.15 -11.35
CA THR A 110 21.41 -12.38 -12.18
C THR A 110 20.85 -13.60 -11.45
N SER A 111 20.68 -13.50 -10.13
CA SER A 111 19.90 -14.42 -9.31
C SER A 111 18.62 -13.72 -8.82
N LEU A 112 17.45 -14.25 -9.18
CA LEU A 112 16.33 -14.14 -8.26
C LEU A 112 16.69 -14.98 -7.03
N GLU A 113 16.75 -14.35 -5.86
CA GLU A 113 16.62 -15.08 -4.60
C GLU A 113 15.28 -15.84 -4.64
N GLU A 114 15.19 -17.02 -4.02
CA GLU A 114 14.01 -17.90 -4.16
C GLU A 114 12.70 -17.34 -3.57
N HIS A 115 12.78 -16.12 -3.02
CA HIS A 115 11.74 -15.41 -2.30
C HIS A 115 11.52 -14.00 -2.89
N VAL A 116 11.13 -13.90 -4.17
CA VAL A 116 10.48 -12.69 -4.69
C VAL A 116 9.05 -12.66 -4.17
N ASN A 117 8.91 -12.24 -2.91
CA ASN A 117 7.66 -12.26 -2.14
C ASN A 117 6.69 -11.13 -2.54
N ASP A 118 7.13 -10.19 -3.39
CA ASP A 118 6.28 -9.09 -3.87
C ASP A 118 5.48 -9.53 -5.09
N THR A 119 4.17 -9.77 -4.91
CA THR A 119 3.23 -10.13 -5.96
C THR A 119 3.05 -9.04 -7.03
N ARG A 120 3.44 -7.79 -6.78
CA ARG A 120 3.30 -6.68 -7.73
C ARG A 120 4.32 -6.72 -8.87
N ASP A 121 5.42 -7.44 -8.67
CA ASP A 121 6.42 -7.72 -9.71
C ASP A 121 5.97 -8.79 -10.72
N TRP A 122 4.82 -9.44 -10.49
CA TRP A 122 4.38 -10.64 -11.21
C TRP A 122 3.33 -10.30 -12.28
N TYR A 123 3.59 -10.73 -13.52
CA TYR A 123 2.77 -10.41 -14.68
C TYR A 123 2.21 -11.70 -15.32
N PRO A 124 0.90 -11.76 -15.62
CA PRO A 124 0.31 -12.88 -16.36
C PRO A 124 0.43 -12.67 -17.88
N ILE A 125 0.74 -13.73 -18.63
CA ILE A 125 0.59 -13.68 -20.10
C ILE A 125 -0.86 -13.98 -20.48
N ARG A 126 -1.58 -12.93 -20.89
CA ARG A 126 -2.98 -12.92 -21.37
C ARG A 126 -4.02 -13.55 -20.42
N PRO A 127 -4.62 -12.72 -19.56
CA PRO A 127 -6.06 -12.61 -19.44
C PRO A 127 -6.55 -11.49 -20.37
N LYS A 128 -7.48 -11.79 -21.29
CA LYS A 128 -8.11 -10.80 -22.18
C LYS A 128 -9.20 -10.03 -21.42
N ARG A 129 -8.81 -9.15 -20.47
CA ARG A 129 -9.73 -8.55 -19.47
C ARG A 129 -10.66 -9.61 -18.84
N GLU A 130 -10.15 -10.81 -18.61
CA GLU A 130 -10.85 -11.84 -17.85
C GLU A 130 -10.49 -11.69 -16.38
N ILE A 131 -11.51 -11.44 -15.57
CA ILE A 131 -11.43 -11.32 -14.12
C ILE A 131 -10.72 -12.56 -13.57
N LEU A 132 -9.67 -12.36 -12.77
CA LEU A 132 -9.08 -13.46 -12.01
C LEU A 132 -10.15 -13.97 -11.05
N THR A 133 -10.64 -15.19 -11.27
CA THR A 133 -11.57 -15.82 -10.33
C THR A 133 -10.93 -15.90 -8.94
N ALA A 134 -11.72 -15.86 -7.88
CA ALA A 134 -11.23 -16.03 -6.51
C ALA A 134 -10.37 -17.31 -6.38
N GLU A 135 -10.76 -18.37 -7.08
CA GLU A 135 -9.99 -19.62 -7.23
C GLU A 135 -8.58 -19.37 -7.81
N SER A 136 -8.48 -18.58 -8.90
CA SER A 136 -7.20 -18.26 -9.57
C SER A 136 -6.29 -17.41 -8.69
N LEU A 137 -6.85 -16.45 -7.95
CA LEU A 137 -6.10 -15.60 -7.01
C LEU A 137 -5.60 -16.41 -5.81
N ALA A 138 -6.46 -17.24 -5.20
CA ALA A 138 -6.09 -18.12 -4.10
C ALA A 138 -4.96 -19.09 -4.48
N LEU A 139 -4.94 -19.56 -5.73
CA LEU A 139 -3.89 -20.44 -6.25
C LEU A 139 -2.56 -19.74 -6.53
N VAL A 140 -2.57 -18.44 -6.87
CA VAL A 140 -1.34 -17.63 -6.89
C VAL A 140 -0.79 -17.46 -5.48
N LEU A 141 -1.66 -17.13 -4.51
CA LEU A 141 -1.26 -16.96 -3.11
C LEU A 141 -0.72 -18.26 -2.50
N LYS A 142 -1.37 -19.41 -2.72
CA LYS A 142 -0.91 -20.73 -2.24
C LYS A 142 0.38 -21.21 -2.91
N ALA A 143 0.66 -20.80 -4.16
CA ALA A 143 1.92 -21.10 -4.83
C ALA A 143 3.09 -20.24 -4.32
N ILE A 144 2.80 -19.06 -3.75
CA ILE A 144 3.79 -18.12 -3.20
C ILE A 144 4.03 -18.37 -1.71
N ASN A 145 3.00 -18.79 -0.97
CA ASN A 145 3.09 -19.21 0.43
C ASN A 145 2.47 -20.62 0.60
N PRO A 146 3.27 -21.69 0.44
CA PRO A 146 2.78 -23.07 0.56
C PRO A 146 2.24 -23.43 1.95
N ASP A 147 2.71 -22.74 2.99
CA ASP A 147 2.31 -22.93 4.38
C ASP A 147 1.02 -22.18 4.74
N ALA A 148 0.41 -21.44 3.78
CA ALA A 148 -0.93 -20.91 3.93
C ALA A 148 -1.94 -22.06 3.99
N THR A 149 -2.42 -22.35 5.20
CA THR A 149 -3.39 -23.41 5.49
C THR A 149 -4.68 -23.24 4.68
N ASP A 150 -5.35 -24.35 4.33
CA ASP A 150 -6.64 -24.37 3.59
C ASP A 150 -7.83 -23.73 4.34
N SER A 151 -7.56 -22.99 5.43
CA SER A 151 -8.50 -22.15 6.17
C SER A 151 -8.64 -20.73 5.59
N THR A 152 -8.06 -20.44 4.41
CA THR A 152 -8.19 -19.15 3.74
C THR A 152 -9.67 -18.77 3.61
N PRO A 153 -10.12 -17.64 4.17
CA PRO A 153 -11.54 -17.30 4.17
C PRO A 153 -12.06 -17.20 2.73
N VAL A 154 -13.15 -17.89 2.44
CA VAL A 154 -13.85 -17.77 1.16
C VAL A 154 -14.37 -16.33 1.07
N SER A 155 -14.00 -15.63 -0.01
CA SER A 155 -14.43 -14.25 -0.20
C SER A 155 -15.94 -14.16 -0.21
N THR A 156 -16.50 -13.27 0.62
CA THR A 156 -17.93 -13.00 0.58
C THR A 156 -18.29 -12.29 -0.73
N ASN A 157 -19.53 -12.40 -1.19
CA ASN A 157 -20.00 -11.58 -2.31
C ASN A 157 -19.87 -10.08 -1.98
N GLU A 158 -19.95 -9.70 -0.70
CA GLU A 158 -19.80 -8.32 -0.25
C GLU A 158 -18.35 -7.82 -0.39
N ASP A 159 -17.35 -8.61 0.03
CA ASP A 159 -15.93 -8.27 -0.19
C ASP A 159 -15.63 -8.08 -1.68
N ILE A 160 -16.20 -8.92 -2.55
CA ILE A 160 -16.01 -8.85 -4.00
C ILE A 160 -16.66 -7.59 -4.57
N ILE A 161 -17.92 -7.30 -4.22
CA ILE A 161 -18.66 -6.11 -4.69
C ILE A 161 -18.01 -4.83 -4.19
N PHE A 162 -17.63 -4.78 -2.91
CA PHE A 162 -16.87 -3.68 -2.32
C PHE A 162 -15.55 -3.48 -3.05
N HIS A 163 -14.75 -4.55 -3.24
CA HIS A 163 -13.46 -4.41 -3.90
C HIS A 163 -13.59 -4.00 -5.37
N GLN A 164 -14.60 -4.49 -6.10
CA GLN A 164 -14.85 -4.06 -7.47
C GLN A 164 -15.23 -2.57 -7.54
N SER A 165 -16.09 -2.07 -6.63
CA SER A 165 -16.46 -0.65 -6.62
C SER A 165 -15.27 0.25 -6.30
N ILE A 166 -14.37 -0.18 -5.41
CA ILE A 166 -13.10 0.49 -5.15
C ILE A 166 -12.19 0.45 -6.38
N GLN A 167 -12.00 -0.71 -7.03
CA GLN A 167 -11.18 -0.85 -8.25
C GLN A 167 -11.71 0.01 -9.43
N ASP A 168 -13.02 0.11 -9.60
CA ASP A 168 -13.62 0.92 -10.67
C ASP A 168 -13.37 2.42 -10.42
N LEU A 169 -13.40 2.86 -9.16
CA LEU A 169 -13.05 4.23 -8.75
C LEU A 169 -11.55 4.49 -8.88
N GLU A 170 -10.68 3.59 -8.40
CA GLU A 170 -9.23 3.66 -8.53
C GLU A 170 -8.80 3.70 -10.01
N GLY A 171 -9.33 2.80 -10.84
CA GLY A 171 -9.01 2.72 -12.26
C GLY A 171 -9.48 3.94 -13.04
N THR A 172 -10.63 4.52 -12.67
CA THR A 172 -11.10 5.80 -13.24
C THR A 172 -10.18 6.94 -12.81
N TYR A 173 -9.80 7.00 -11.53
CA TYR A 173 -8.93 8.07 -11.02
C TYR A 173 -7.52 8.01 -11.62
N LEU A 174 -6.86 6.86 -11.57
CA LEU A 174 -5.52 6.65 -12.13
C LEU A 174 -5.47 6.99 -13.62
N ALA A 175 -6.47 6.56 -14.39
CA ALA A 175 -6.53 6.83 -15.82
C ALA A 175 -6.62 8.33 -16.15
N GLU A 176 -7.21 9.17 -15.30
CA GLU A 176 -7.22 10.62 -15.47
C GLU A 176 -5.94 11.27 -14.89
N HIS A 177 -5.51 10.85 -13.70
CA HIS A 177 -4.36 11.38 -12.98
C HIS A 177 -3.03 11.17 -13.72
N GLU A 178 -2.80 10.01 -14.35
CA GLU A 178 -1.58 9.71 -15.12
C GLU A 178 -1.44 10.56 -16.40
N LYS A 179 -2.53 11.16 -16.91
CA LYS A 179 -2.49 12.05 -18.09
C LYS A 179 -1.86 13.41 -17.79
N HIS A 180 -1.75 13.79 -16.51
CA HIS A 180 -1.52 15.16 -16.11
C HIS A 180 -0.19 15.30 -15.37
N ARG A 181 0.69 16.18 -15.85
CA ARG A 181 2.04 16.34 -15.30
C ARG A 181 2.01 16.92 -13.89
N PHE A 182 0.99 17.70 -13.54
CA PHE A 182 0.78 18.30 -12.22
C PHE A 182 0.90 17.25 -11.12
N TRP A 183 0.23 16.12 -11.33
CA TRP A 183 0.03 15.05 -10.38
C TRP A 183 1.23 14.11 -10.20
N GLN A 184 2.36 14.45 -10.82
CA GLN A 184 3.64 13.73 -10.67
C GLN A 184 4.55 14.36 -9.59
N GLY A 185 4.16 15.51 -9.03
CA GLY A 185 4.89 16.22 -7.97
C GLY A 185 4.37 15.94 -6.55
N HIS A 186 5.08 16.45 -5.55
CA HIS A 186 4.58 16.51 -4.18
C HIS A 186 3.70 17.76 -4.02
N ILE A 187 2.46 17.57 -3.58
CA ILE A 187 1.45 18.63 -3.45
C ILE A 187 1.11 18.81 -1.98
N ASP A 188 1.25 20.03 -1.48
CA ASP A 188 0.77 20.41 -0.14
C ASP A 188 -0.68 20.89 -0.26
N PHE A 189 -1.56 20.30 0.54
CA PHE A 189 -2.99 20.58 0.50
C PHE A 189 -3.37 21.56 1.61
N LYS A 190 -4.38 22.39 1.35
CA LYS A 190 -4.96 23.38 2.29
C LYS A 190 -6.50 23.34 2.18
N SER A 191 -7.22 24.09 3.02
CA SER A 191 -8.69 23.93 3.21
C SER A 191 -9.48 24.32 1.99
N GLN A 192 -9.00 25.37 1.36
CA GLN A 192 -9.58 25.96 0.17
C GLN A 192 -8.50 26.19 -0.88
N SER A 193 -7.33 25.53 -0.77
CA SER A 193 -6.32 25.57 -1.83
C SER A 193 -5.37 24.35 -1.83
N ALA A 194 -4.57 24.20 -2.88
CA ALA A 194 -3.35 23.41 -2.84
C ALA A 194 -2.17 24.27 -3.27
N GLU A 195 -1.02 24.08 -2.65
CA GLU A 195 0.22 24.76 -2.98
C GLU A 195 1.30 23.73 -3.28
N PHE A 196 2.11 23.97 -4.30
CA PHE A 196 3.20 23.05 -4.62
C PHE A 196 4.33 23.73 -5.39
N TRP A 197 5.46 23.05 -5.38
CA TRP A 197 6.65 23.41 -6.14
C TRP A 197 6.94 22.30 -7.14
N TYR A 198 7.12 22.67 -8.41
CA TYR A 198 7.54 21.75 -9.47
C TYR A 198 8.77 22.31 -10.17
N THR A 199 9.69 21.42 -10.58
CA THR A 199 10.86 21.80 -11.36
C THR A 199 10.60 21.55 -12.84
N ASP A 200 10.90 22.53 -13.69
CA ASP A 200 10.84 22.41 -15.14
C ASP A 200 12.08 23.07 -15.76
N GLN A 201 12.78 22.36 -16.65
CA GLN A 201 14.02 22.83 -17.28
C GLN A 201 15.05 23.38 -16.27
N ASP A 202 15.26 22.64 -15.18
CA ASP A 202 16.15 22.99 -14.06
C ASP A 202 15.78 24.28 -13.29
N GLN A 203 14.58 24.83 -13.50
CA GLN A 203 14.02 25.96 -12.76
C GLN A 203 12.82 25.55 -11.90
N ASP A 204 12.76 26.02 -10.66
CA ASP A 204 11.63 25.79 -9.76
C ASP A 204 10.49 26.80 -10.01
N PHE A 205 9.27 26.28 -10.06
CA PHE A 205 8.04 27.03 -10.21
C PHE A 205 7.08 26.73 -9.06
N TYR A 206 6.26 27.71 -8.70
CA TYR A 206 5.34 27.68 -7.57
C TYR A 206 3.92 27.82 -8.08
N VAL A 207 2.99 27.02 -7.58
CA VAL A 207 1.59 27.13 -7.95
C VAL A 207 0.73 27.11 -6.69
N ASN A 208 -0.23 28.02 -6.64
CA ASN A 208 -1.35 27.99 -5.70
C ASN A 208 -2.65 27.76 -6.49
N ILE A 209 -3.49 26.82 -6.06
CA ILE A 209 -4.78 26.51 -6.68
C ILE A 209 -5.87 26.64 -5.61
N VAL A 210 -6.64 27.72 -5.62
CA VAL A 210 -7.76 27.96 -4.71
C VAL A 210 -8.98 27.15 -5.16
N HIS A 211 -9.37 26.17 -4.34
CA HIS A 211 -10.48 25.25 -4.59
C HIS A 211 -11.82 25.99 -4.65
N GLN A 212 -12.51 25.84 -5.79
CA GLN A 212 -13.88 26.31 -5.98
C GLN A 212 -14.65 25.26 -6.79
N PRO A 213 -15.66 24.57 -6.21
CA PRO A 213 -16.40 23.51 -6.90
C PRO A 213 -16.95 23.93 -8.26
N GLY A 214 -16.84 23.03 -9.24
CA GLY A 214 -17.36 23.23 -10.61
C GLY A 214 -16.50 24.09 -11.54
N THR A 215 -15.30 24.51 -11.13
CA THR A 215 -14.38 25.36 -11.92
C THR A 215 -13.12 24.61 -12.38
N LEU A 216 -12.28 25.26 -13.20
CA LEU A 216 -10.94 24.78 -13.56
C LEU A 216 -10.11 24.39 -12.34
N ALA A 217 -10.06 25.24 -11.30
CA ALA A 217 -9.32 24.96 -10.07
C ALA A 217 -9.74 23.62 -9.43
N HIS A 218 -11.05 23.38 -9.31
CA HIS A 218 -11.57 22.10 -8.82
C HIS A 218 -11.26 20.95 -9.78
N ALA A 219 -11.42 21.13 -11.10
CA ALA A 219 -11.11 20.11 -12.09
C ALA A 219 -9.64 19.66 -12.02
N ILE A 220 -8.71 20.60 -11.85
CA ILE A 220 -7.28 20.29 -11.64
C ILE A 220 -7.10 19.51 -10.34
N LEU A 221 -7.65 20.01 -9.23
CA LEU A 221 -7.54 19.42 -7.89
C LEU A 221 -8.21 18.05 -7.71
N VAL A 222 -9.09 17.64 -8.63
CA VAL A 222 -9.70 16.29 -8.65
C VAL A 222 -9.20 15.41 -9.80
N GLY A 223 -8.08 15.77 -10.43
CA GLY A 223 -7.43 14.96 -11.46
C GLY A 223 -8.11 14.97 -12.83
N LYS A 224 -9.09 15.84 -13.08
CA LYS A 224 -9.86 15.94 -14.33
C LYS A 224 -9.32 16.98 -15.32
N ALA A 225 -8.27 17.71 -14.94
CA ALA A 225 -7.56 18.66 -15.78
C ALA A 225 -6.08 18.79 -15.35
N ASP A 226 -5.24 19.25 -16.27
CA ASP A 226 -3.86 19.63 -15.98
C ASP A 226 -3.74 21.13 -15.69
N LEU A 227 -2.56 21.58 -15.25
CA LEU A 227 -2.24 23.01 -15.24
C LEU A 227 -2.44 23.62 -16.64
N PRO A 228 -3.01 24.84 -16.73
CA PRO A 228 -3.23 25.52 -18.00
C PRO A 228 -1.91 25.91 -18.70
N GLU A 229 -0.85 26.15 -17.91
CA GLU A 229 0.47 26.53 -18.40
C GLU A 229 1.58 25.94 -17.50
N TYR A 230 2.74 25.68 -18.09
CA TYR A 230 3.98 25.24 -17.42
C TYR A 230 5.10 26.27 -17.60
N GLY A 231 6.17 26.17 -16.80
CA GLY A 231 7.31 27.08 -16.86
C GLY A 231 7.03 28.48 -16.28
N LYS A 232 6.04 28.59 -15.39
CA LYS A 232 5.61 29.84 -14.74
C LYS A 232 5.13 29.58 -13.31
N HIS A 233 5.29 30.56 -12.43
CA HIS A 233 4.59 30.57 -11.15
C HIS A 233 3.13 30.99 -11.37
N LEU A 234 2.16 30.28 -10.81
CA LEU A 234 0.73 30.49 -11.06
C LEU A 234 -0.08 30.63 -9.77
N CYS A 235 -1.15 31.43 -9.85
CA CYS A 235 -2.25 31.42 -8.89
C CYS A 235 -3.54 31.18 -9.70
N ILE A 236 -4.22 30.07 -9.40
CA ILE A 236 -5.44 29.62 -10.07
C ILE A 236 -6.58 29.72 -9.05
N SER A 237 -7.62 30.52 -9.33
CA SER A 237 -8.75 30.70 -8.40
C SER A 237 -10.05 30.69 -9.18
N GLY A 238 -10.85 29.65 -8.96
CA GLY A 238 -11.99 29.35 -9.82
C GLY A 238 -11.51 29.02 -11.24
N ASP A 239 -11.98 29.78 -12.22
CA ASP A 239 -11.53 29.70 -13.62
C ASP A 239 -10.42 30.72 -13.96
N ASN A 240 -10.04 31.59 -13.02
CA ASN A 240 -9.07 32.65 -13.25
C ASN A 240 -7.64 32.13 -13.04
N VAL A 241 -6.80 32.30 -14.06
CA VAL A 241 -5.38 31.93 -14.04
C VAL A 241 -4.54 33.20 -14.06
N THR A 242 -3.65 33.36 -13.09
CA THR A 242 -2.79 34.54 -12.97
C THR A 242 -1.33 34.16 -12.75
N ALA A 243 -0.40 34.90 -13.34
CA ALA A 243 1.04 34.70 -13.11
C ALA A 243 1.48 35.36 -11.80
N VAL A 244 2.25 34.64 -10.99
CA VAL A 244 2.80 35.14 -9.72
C VAL A 244 4.20 35.71 -9.96
N SER A 245 4.35 37.03 -9.84
CA SER A 245 5.64 37.72 -10.06
C SER A 245 6.63 37.60 -8.90
N SER A 246 6.14 37.25 -7.70
CA SER A 246 6.94 37.05 -6.50
C SER A 246 6.35 35.86 -5.73
N PRO A 247 6.78 34.62 -6.02
CA PRO A 247 6.35 33.45 -5.25
C PRO A 247 6.83 33.57 -3.79
N PRO A 248 6.22 32.82 -2.85
CA PRO A 248 6.80 32.67 -1.51
C PRO A 248 8.20 32.05 -1.61
N ALA A 249 8.98 32.13 -0.53
CA ALA A 249 10.19 31.31 -0.45
C ALA A 249 9.81 29.83 -0.48
N ARG A 250 10.57 28.99 -1.19
CA ARG A 250 10.41 27.53 -1.11
C ARG A 250 10.58 27.12 0.35
N PRO A 251 9.65 26.35 0.95
CA PRO A 251 9.75 25.94 2.34
C PRO A 251 11.12 25.33 2.62
N SER A 252 11.84 25.91 3.59
CA SER A 252 13.09 25.35 4.09
C SER A 252 12.76 24.02 4.76
N ALA A 253 13.47 22.96 4.39
CA ALA A 253 13.33 21.65 5.04
C ALA A 253 13.96 21.60 6.45
N MET A 254 14.38 22.73 7.01
CA MET A 254 14.72 22.82 8.43
C MET A 254 13.44 22.78 9.25
N GLU A 255 13.16 21.62 9.84
CA GLU A 255 12.19 21.50 10.92
C GLU A 255 12.66 22.33 12.13
N ASP A 256 11.76 23.10 12.72
CA ASP A 256 12.00 23.70 14.03
C ASP A 256 12.07 22.59 15.08
N HIS A 257 13.28 22.33 15.58
CA HIS A 257 13.55 21.36 16.64
C HIS A 257 13.76 22.09 17.97
N GLU A 258 13.05 21.67 19.02
CA GLU A 258 13.30 22.15 20.38
C GLU A 258 14.58 21.51 20.95
N ASP A 259 15.30 22.23 21.83
CA ASP A 259 16.43 21.65 22.57
C ASP A 259 15.94 20.64 23.61
N CYS A 260 15.91 19.36 23.22
CA CYS A 260 15.49 18.23 24.04
C CYS A 260 16.64 17.65 24.90
N SER A 261 17.80 18.31 25.01
CA SER A 261 19.01 17.71 25.61
C SER A 261 18.82 17.24 27.05
N GLU A 262 18.09 18.00 27.88
CA GLU A 262 17.84 17.66 29.29
C GLU A 262 16.91 16.44 29.45
N ASP A 263 15.88 16.35 28.62
CA ASP A 263 14.93 15.24 28.58
C ASP A 263 15.63 13.95 28.10
N LEU A 264 16.46 14.06 27.05
CA LEU A 264 17.23 12.94 26.50
C LEU A 264 18.23 12.36 27.52
N ILE A 265 18.89 13.18 28.32
CA ILE A 265 19.84 12.71 29.35
C ILE A 265 19.18 11.78 30.38
N GLN A 266 17.88 11.96 30.63
CA GLN A 266 17.10 11.12 31.57
C GLN A 266 16.70 9.76 30.98
N LEU A 267 16.73 9.61 29.66
CA LEU A 267 16.43 8.34 28.99
C LEU A 267 17.57 7.33 29.13
N GLN A 268 17.21 6.05 29.25
CA GLN A 268 18.15 4.93 29.23
C GLN A 268 18.97 4.95 27.93
N LEU A 269 20.29 4.74 28.04
CA LEU A 269 21.14 4.53 26.88
C LEU A 269 20.94 3.12 26.33
N ILE A 270 20.58 3.02 25.05
CA ILE A 270 20.31 1.79 24.32
C ILE A 270 21.36 1.61 23.23
N GLU A 271 21.93 0.41 23.14
CA GLU A 271 22.74 -0.01 22.00
C GLU A 271 21.81 -0.30 20.82
N VAL A 272 22.02 0.39 19.70
CA VAL A 272 21.10 0.33 18.55
C VAL A 272 21.46 -0.86 17.65
N ASP A 273 20.65 -1.91 17.71
CA ASP A 273 20.61 -2.96 16.71
C ASP A 273 19.63 -2.58 15.59
N GLU A 274 20.15 -2.24 14.41
CA GLU A 274 19.34 -1.83 13.24
C GLU A 274 18.36 -2.92 12.73
N THR A 275 18.49 -4.17 13.18
CA THR A 275 17.58 -5.25 12.79
C THR A 275 16.27 -5.23 13.58
N ILE A 276 16.31 -4.79 14.84
CA ILE A 276 15.16 -4.78 15.77
C ILE A 276 14.79 -3.39 16.30
N HIS A 277 15.64 -2.37 16.11
CA HIS A 277 15.38 -0.99 16.51
C HIS A 277 15.19 -0.05 15.32
N SER A 278 14.37 0.98 15.54
CA SER A 278 14.29 2.17 14.70
C SER A 278 14.70 3.39 15.52
N THR A 279 15.18 4.45 14.87
CA THR A 279 15.61 5.67 15.56
C THR A 279 15.03 6.93 14.91
N LYS A 280 14.70 7.93 15.73
CA LYS A 280 14.16 9.24 15.31
C LYS A 280 14.87 10.33 16.11
N PHE A 281 15.15 11.49 15.50
CA PHE A 281 15.60 12.65 16.28
C PHE A 281 14.47 13.12 17.22
N ALA A 282 14.82 13.47 18.45
CA ALA A 282 13.87 14.18 19.32
C ALA A 282 13.58 15.55 18.71
N SER A 283 12.30 15.83 18.48
CA SER A 283 11.86 17.03 17.75
C SER A 283 11.21 18.07 18.66
N CYS A 284 10.58 17.62 19.74
CA CYS A 284 9.98 18.43 20.79
C CYS A 284 9.96 17.67 22.13
N LYS A 285 9.94 18.39 23.24
CA LYS A 285 9.91 17.82 24.59
C LYS A 285 8.59 17.13 24.89
N SER A 286 7.49 17.71 24.41
CA SER A 286 6.13 17.19 24.58
C SER A 286 5.95 15.77 24.03
N GLU A 287 6.56 15.45 22.89
CA GLU A 287 6.60 14.07 22.34
C GLU A 287 7.26 13.09 23.32
N ILE A 288 8.42 13.44 23.89
CA ILE A 288 9.13 12.59 24.87
C ILE A 288 8.26 12.37 26.11
N GLN A 289 7.66 13.43 26.64
CA GLN A 289 6.82 13.34 27.85
C GLN A 289 5.53 12.54 27.61
N ALA A 290 4.92 12.65 26.43
CA ALA A 290 3.77 11.83 26.02
C ALA A 290 4.14 10.33 25.94
N LEU A 291 5.27 10.01 25.30
CA LEU A 291 5.79 8.65 25.19
C LEU A 291 6.11 8.04 26.57
N LEU A 292 6.69 8.82 27.49
CA LEU A 292 6.97 8.38 28.85
C LEU A 292 5.69 8.17 29.70
N LYS A 293 4.65 8.99 29.49
CA LYS A 293 3.33 8.84 30.14
C LYS A 293 2.62 7.55 29.70
N LEU A 294 2.88 7.07 28.48
CA LEU A 294 2.19 5.94 27.84
C LEU A 294 3.04 4.67 27.68
N LYS A 295 4.23 4.62 28.30
CA LYS A 295 5.20 3.51 28.20
C LYS A 295 4.64 2.09 28.48
N ASP A 296 3.58 2.01 29.28
CA ASP A 296 2.96 0.74 29.71
C ASP A 296 1.79 0.31 28.78
N SER A 297 1.46 1.12 27.76
CA SER A 297 0.48 0.78 26.72
C SER A 297 1.02 -0.28 25.76
N THR A 298 0.12 -1.15 25.29
CA THR A 298 0.39 -2.10 24.18
C THR A 298 -0.06 -1.57 22.82
N ARG A 299 -0.72 -0.40 22.78
CA ARG A 299 -1.30 0.22 21.58
C ARG A 299 -0.61 1.50 21.15
N ILE A 300 0.32 2.03 21.96
CA ILE A 300 1.13 3.20 21.67
C ILE A 300 2.60 2.77 21.54
N ILE A 301 3.36 3.43 20.65
CA ILE A 301 4.78 3.13 20.42
C ILE A 301 5.61 3.28 21.72
N HIS A 302 6.32 2.23 22.11
CA HIS A 302 7.17 2.22 23.30
C HIS A 302 8.51 2.91 23.02
N LEU A 303 8.81 4.01 23.71
CA LEU A 303 10.14 4.63 23.72
C LEU A 303 11.12 3.82 24.58
N LEU A 304 12.01 3.04 23.95
CA LEU A 304 12.97 2.18 24.65
C LEU A 304 14.06 2.98 25.38
N GLY A 305 14.34 4.19 24.92
CA GLY A 305 15.36 5.07 25.46
C GLY A 305 15.99 5.94 24.37
N ARG A 306 17.29 6.22 24.50
CA ARG A 306 18.07 6.96 23.50
C ARG A 306 19.32 6.22 23.03
N SER A 307 19.80 6.56 21.85
CA SER A 307 21.08 6.11 21.30
C SER A 307 22.27 6.94 21.82
N ALA A 308 23.48 6.53 21.48
CA ALA A 308 24.71 7.28 21.77
C ALA A 308 24.78 8.63 21.04
N ASP A 309 24.12 8.77 19.88
CA ASP A 309 23.95 10.02 19.13
C ASP A 309 22.65 10.76 19.48
N ASN A 310 22.07 10.49 20.66
CA ASN A 310 20.92 11.19 21.25
C ASN A 310 19.63 11.17 20.41
N LYS A 311 19.44 10.14 19.58
CA LYS A 311 18.14 9.85 18.94
C LYS A 311 17.27 9.04 19.89
N LEU A 312 15.95 9.21 19.80
CA LEU A 312 14.96 8.34 20.41
C LEU A 312 15.02 6.96 19.75
N VAL A 313 14.94 5.89 20.56
CA VAL A 313 15.02 4.50 20.09
C VAL A 313 13.69 3.79 20.35
N PHE A 314 13.16 3.13 19.32
CA PHE A 314 11.88 2.42 19.34
C PHE A 314 12.04 1.00 18.79
N PRO A 315 11.11 0.07 19.06
CA PRO A 315 11.05 -1.20 18.35
C PRO A 315 10.90 -0.96 16.84
N LYS A 316 11.42 -1.88 16.02
CA LYS A 316 11.28 -1.84 14.57
C LYS A 316 10.07 -2.68 14.14
N TYR A 317 9.13 -2.02 13.48
CA TYR A 317 7.96 -2.67 12.88
C TYR A 317 8.21 -2.88 11.40
N LYS A 318 7.54 -3.89 10.82
CA LYS A 318 7.75 -4.30 9.43
C LYS A 318 7.27 -3.24 8.43
N GLN A 319 6.11 -2.66 8.69
CA GLN A 319 5.35 -1.78 7.79
C GLN A 319 4.35 -0.93 8.60
N ASN A 320 3.89 0.17 8.01
CA ASN A 320 2.76 0.94 8.54
C ASN A 320 1.41 0.35 8.06
N LEU A 321 0.31 0.82 8.65
CA LEU A 321 -1.03 0.35 8.32
C LEU A 321 -1.45 0.74 6.89
N LEU A 322 -0.95 1.86 6.34
CA LEU A 322 -1.19 2.23 4.95
C LEU A 322 -0.67 1.16 3.98
N GLU A 323 0.57 0.72 4.17
CA GLU A 323 1.17 -0.39 3.41
C GLU A 323 0.41 -1.70 3.63
N ALA A 324 0.04 -2.01 4.87
CA ALA A 324 -0.73 -3.21 5.19
C ALA A 324 -2.10 -3.25 4.49
N VAL A 325 -2.83 -2.12 4.48
CA VAL A 325 -4.10 -1.94 3.76
C VAL A 325 -3.91 -2.11 2.25
N ALA A 326 -2.86 -1.51 1.69
CA ALA A 326 -2.60 -1.54 0.24
C ALA A 326 -2.27 -2.95 -0.29
N PHE A 327 -1.73 -3.84 0.57
CA PHE A 327 -1.43 -5.23 0.21
C PHE A 327 -2.38 -6.26 0.84
N HIS A 328 -3.42 -5.82 1.54
CA HIS A 328 -4.37 -6.73 2.15
C HIS A 328 -5.17 -7.51 1.08
N PRO A 329 -5.28 -8.84 1.19
CA PRO A 329 -6.03 -9.64 0.24
C PRO A 329 -7.53 -9.28 0.26
N VAL A 330 -8.22 -9.48 -0.86
CA VAL A 330 -9.66 -9.18 -1.01
C VAL A 330 -10.55 -9.96 -0.04
N PRO A 331 -10.39 -11.29 0.14
CA PRO A 331 -11.23 -12.05 1.06
C PRO A 331 -11.07 -11.55 2.49
N GLY A 332 -12.18 -11.15 3.12
CA GLY A 332 -12.18 -10.61 4.47
C GLY A 332 -11.68 -9.16 4.60
N LYS A 333 -11.47 -8.42 3.50
CA LYS A 333 -11.04 -7.00 3.58
C LYS A 333 -12.01 -6.16 4.42
N LEU A 334 -13.32 -6.38 4.31
CA LEU A 334 -14.31 -5.69 5.15
C LEU A 334 -14.14 -6.00 6.64
N ALA A 335 -13.84 -7.26 6.99
CA ALA A 335 -13.62 -7.68 8.36
C ALA A 335 -12.33 -7.09 8.94
N SER A 336 -11.26 -7.00 8.14
CA SER A 336 -10.00 -6.36 8.54
C SER A 336 -10.17 -4.86 8.75
N ILE A 337 -10.85 -4.13 7.84
CA ILE A 337 -11.16 -2.70 8.03
C ILE A 337 -11.94 -2.48 9.33
N LYS A 338 -12.96 -3.31 9.59
CA LYS A 338 -13.71 -3.26 10.85
C LYS A 338 -12.82 -3.53 12.08
N LYS A 339 -11.94 -4.54 12.03
CA LYS A 339 -10.99 -4.85 13.11
C LYS A 339 -10.03 -3.69 13.37
N TRP A 340 -9.34 -3.21 12.33
CA TRP A 340 -8.40 -2.11 12.44
C TRP A 340 -9.06 -0.86 12.99
N MET A 341 -10.23 -0.47 12.47
CA MET A 341 -10.96 0.69 12.99
C MET A 341 -11.27 0.55 14.50
N LEU A 342 -11.66 -0.62 14.97
CA LEU A 342 -11.88 -0.88 16.39
C LEU A 342 -10.60 -0.78 17.23
N GLU A 343 -9.46 -1.23 16.72
CA GLU A 343 -8.18 -1.15 17.43
C GLU A 343 -7.60 0.27 17.45
N ILE A 344 -7.75 1.05 16.38
CA ILE A 344 -7.36 2.46 16.33
C ILE A 344 -8.23 3.27 17.31
N ILE A 345 -9.54 3.02 17.37
CA ILE A 345 -10.42 3.65 18.36
C ILE A 345 -9.98 3.34 19.80
N ASP A 346 -9.56 2.10 20.09
CA ASP A 346 -9.03 1.74 21.41
C ASP A 346 -7.70 2.48 21.71
N ALA A 347 -6.80 2.59 20.73
CA ALA A 347 -5.54 3.32 20.89
C ALA A 347 -5.76 4.83 21.13
N VAL A 348 -6.67 5.47 20.40
CA VAL A 348 -7.02 6.89 20.60
C VAL A 348 -7.74 7.12 21.94
N ALA A 349 -8.50 6.13 22.43
CA ALA A 349 -9.08 6.19 23.78
C ALA A 349 -7.99 6.23 24.87
N GLU A 350 -6.95 5.40 24.76
CA GLU A 350 -5.80 5.45 25.69
C GLU A 350 -5.06 6.80 25.65
N LEU A 351 -4.96 7.45 24.49
CA LEU A 351 -4.43 8.82 24.39
C LEU A 351 -5.34 9.84 25.09
N HIS A 352 -6.64 9.81 24.83
CA HIS A 352 -7.60 10.79 25.36
C HIS A 352 -7.78 10.64 26.89
N GLU A 353 -7.73 9.42 27.42
CA GLU A 353 -7.67 9.15 28.87
C GLU A 353 -6.38 9.71 29.51
N ALA A 354 -5.28 9.74 28.76
CA ALA A 354 -4.03 10.38 29.14
C ALA A 354 -3.98 11.90 28.80
N GLU A 355 -5.11 12.53 28.46
CA GLU A 355 -5.20 13.96 28.09
C GLU A 355 -4.30 14.37 26.91
N ILE A 356 -3.96 13.41 26.03
CA ILE A 356 -3.15 13.61 24.83
C ILE A 356 -4.08 13.58 23.62
N ILE A 357 -3.98 14.61 22.77
CA ILE A 357 -4.62 14.65 21.45
C ILE A 357 -3.54 14.28 20.42
N HIS A 358 -3.86 13.44 19.43
CA HIS A 358 -2.89 12.93 18.47
C HIS A 358 -2.48 13.97 17.42
N GLN A 359 -3.43 14.79 16.94
CA GLN A 359 -3.23 15.92 16.02
C GLN A 359 -2.81 15.57 14.58
N ASP A 360 -2.08 14.46 14.36
CA ASP A 360 -1.65 13.97 13.03
C ASP A 360 -2.07 12.51 12.80
N LEU A 361 -3.33 12.18 13.04
CA LEU A 361 -3.82 10.80 12.96
C LEU A 361 -4.00 10.36 11.50
N THR A 362 -3.14 9.44 11.05
CA THR A 362 -3.08 8.94 9.67
C THR A 362 -2.68 7.47 9.64
N LEU A 363 -2.94 6.77 8.53
CA LEU A 363 -2.51 5.36 8.36
C LEU A 363 -0.98 5.17 8.27
N GLN A 364 -0.21 6.25 8.08
CA GLN A 364 1.26 6.21 8.13
C GLN A 364 1.78 6.25 9.57
N ASN A 365 1.06 6.93 10.47
CA ASN A 365 1.36 7.04 11.90
C ASN A 365 0.76 5.88 12.73
N ILE A 366 0.31 4.81 12.07
CA ILE A 366 -0.17 3.56 12.70
C ILE A 366 0.67 2.41 12.13
N LEU A 367 1.15 1.52 13.00
CA LEU A 367 2.05 0.42 12.68
C LEU A 367 1.30 -0.90 12.68
N ASP A 368 1.58 -1.71 11.65
CA ASP A 368 0.95 -3.02 11.46
C ASP A 368 1.53 -4.05 12.43
N ASN A 369 0.76 -4.32 13.48
CA ASN A 369 1.10 -5.19 14.60
C ASN A 369 -0.21 -5.77 15.18
N GLU A 370 -0.11 -6.77 16.07
CA GLU A 370 -1.26 -7.29 16.81
C GLU A 370 -1.04 -7.12 18.33
N PRO A 371 -1.73 -6.16 18.99
CA PRO A 371 -2.64 -5.15 18.42
C PRO A 371 -1.91 -4.07 17.60
N LEU A 372 -2.64 -3.30 16.81
CA LEU A 372 -2.10 -2.11 16.11
C LEU A 372 -1.43 -1.13 17.09
N VAL A 373 -0.35 -0.49 16.63
CA VAL A 373 0.45 0.44 17.45
C VAL A 373 0.46 1.84 16.82
N LEU A 374 -0.11 2.81 17.52
CA LEU A 374 -0.14 4.23 17.16
C LEU A 374 1.20 4.90 17.51
N CYS A 375 1.74 5.72 16.62
CA CYS A 375 3.07 6.34 16.77
C CYS A 375 3.09 7.81 16.34
N ASN A 376 4.25 8.47 16.46
CA ASN A 376 4.44 9.89 16.09
C ASN A 376 3.58 10.88 16.90
N LEU A 377 3.70 10.84 18.23
CA LEU A 377 2.99 11.74 19.18
C LEU A 377 3.55 13.18 19.19
N ARG A 378 4.01 13.70 18.06
CA ARG A 378 4.51 15.08 17.93
C ARG A 378 3.31 16.02 17.76
N PRO A 379 3.05 16.98 18.68
CA PRO A 379 2.02 17.99 18.47
C PRO A 379 2.33 18.86 17.24
N GLY A 380 1.26 19.43 16.68
CA GLY A 380 1.17 19.88 15.29
C GLY A 380 2.34 20.71 14.78
N ASN A 381 3.13 20.11 13.89
CA ASN A 381 3.87 20.85 12.86
C ASN A 381 4.23 20.00 11.61
N SER A 382 3.67 18.79 11.47
CA SER A 382 3.76 18.03 10.23
C SER A 382 2.85 18.65 9.17
N SER A 383 3.45 19.14 8.09
CA SER A 383 2.76 19.65 6.89
C SER A 383 2.09 18.55 6.05
N SER A 384 2.15 17.29 6.49
CA SER A 384 2.09 16.14 5.58
C SER A 384 0.72 15.49 5.35
N THR A 385 -0.34 15.81 6.10
CA THR A 385 -1.66 15.18 5.84
C THR A 385 -2.84 16.09 6.16
N TYR A 386 -2.96 17.15 5.37
CA TYR A 386 -4.09 18.06 5.39
C TYR A 386 -5.49 17.42 5.30
N PRO A 387 -5.77 16.36 4.48
CA PRO A 387 -7.10 15.73 4.44
C PRO A 387 -7.68 15.37 5.81
N CYS A 388 -6.84 14.90 6.75
CA CYS A 388 -7.28 14.45 8.06
C CYS A 388 -7.56 15.59 9.05
N ARG A 389 -7.24 16.85 8.72
CA ARG A 389 -7.43 17.98 9.64
C ARG A 389 -8.88 18.46 9.63
N ALA A 390 -9.45 18.59 10.83
CA ALA A 390 -10.84 18.99 11.01
C ALA A 390 -11.07 20.48 10.67
N PRO A 391 -12.22 20.88 10.08
CA PRO A 391 -12.46 22.23 9.58
C PRO A 391 -12.15 23.37 10.57
N GLU A 392 -12.43 23.18 11.86
CA GLU A 392 -12.15 24.16 12.91
C GLU A 392 -10.65 24.43 13.11
N ILE A 393 -9.79 23.45 12.84
CA ILE A 393 -8.32 23.55 12.88
C ILE A 393 -7.80 24.33 11.67
N LEU A 394 -8.60 24.38 10.60
CA LEU A 394 -8.22 24.93 9.30
C LEU A 394 -8.71 26.36 9.06
N GLU A 395 -9.77 26.75 9.77
CA GLU A 395 -10.35 28.10 9.73
C GLU A 395 -9.63 29.08 10.69
N ARG A 396 -8.71 28.61 11.54
CA ARG A 396 -8.05 29.43 12.57
C ARG A 396 -6.59 29.02 12.73
N ASP A 397 -5.68 29.97 12.51
CA ASP A 397 -4.23 29.81 12.76
C ASP A 397 -3.89 29.51 14.23
N THR A 398 -4.87 29.64 15.15
CA THR A 398 -4.74 29.40 16.59
C THR A 398 -5.85 28.49 17.14
N ALA A 399 -6.39 27.57 16.34
CA ALA A 399 -7.34 26.59 16.86
C ALA A 399 -6.63 25.51 17.69
N ASP A 400 -7.02 25.39 18.95
CA ASP A 400 -6.59 24.30 19.81
C ASP A 400 -7.14 22.96 19.28
N TYR A 401 -6.25 22.00 19.05
CA TYR A 401 -6.64 20.62 18.77
C TYR A 401 -7.44 20.03 19.94
N SER A 402 -8.41 19.18 19.63
CA SER A 402 -9.33 18.60 20.61
C SER A 402 -9.59 17.12 20.34
N ALA A 403 -10.21 16.43 21.30
CA ALA A 403 -10.66 15.06 21.09
C ALA A 403 -11.55 14.94 19.83
N ALA A 404 -12.40 15.93 19.56
CA ALA A 404 -13.26 15.96 18.39
C ALA A 404 -12.51 16.14 17.06
N SER A 405 -11.31 16.73 17.04
CA SER A 405 -10.48 16.79 15.82
C SER A 405 -9.82 15.44 15.52
N ASP A 406 -9.46 14.65 16.53
CA ASP A 406 -9.02 13.26 16.31
C ASP A 406 -10.18 12.37 15.82
N ILE A 407 -11.42 12.59 16.28
CA ILE A 407 -12.61 11.90 15.74
C ILE A 407 -12.80 12.19 14.25
N TYR A 408 -12.56 13.42 13.79
CA TYR A 408 -12.62 13.76 12.37
C TYR A 408 -11.55 13.00 11.58
N ALA A 409 -10.30 12.99 12.08
CA ALA A 409 -9.19 12.27 11.47
C ALA A 409 -9.42 10.74 11.42
N LEU A 410 -10.08 10.15 12.45
CA LEU A 410 -10.53 8.75 12.43
C LEU A 410 -11.46 8.45 11.24
N GLY A 411 -12.31 9.40 10.85
CA GLY A 411 -13.12 9.29 9.63
C GLY A 411 -12.24 9.18 8.38
N TYR A 412 -11.20 9.99 8.27
CA TYR A 412 -10.26 9.92 7.14
C TYR A 412 -9.41 8.65 7.16
N CYS A 413 -8.96 8.16 8.33
CA CYS A 413 -8.37 6.83 8.45
C CYS A 413 -9.30 5.73 7.91
N LEU A 414 -10.60 5.78 8.23
CA LEU A 414 -11.58 4.81 7.72
C LEU A 414 -11.74 4.87 6.19
N ARG A 415 -11.83 6.08 5.63
CA ARG A 415 -11.84 6.32 4.19
C ARG A 415 -10.58 5.74 3.53
N ASP A 416 -9.41 6.08 4.06
CA ASP A 416 -8.13 5.67 3.51
C ASP A 416 -7.92 4.15 3.64
N MET A 417 -8.53 3.50 4.64
CA MET A 417 -8.58 2.03 4.75
C MET A 417 -9.44 1.38 3.66
N CYS A 418 -10.54 2.02 3.25
CA CYS A 418 -11.38 1.52 2.16
C CYS A 418 -10.63 1.55 0.82
N TYR A 419 -9.98 2.68 0.52
CA TYR A 419 -9.34 2.96 -0.77
C TYR A 419 -7.81 2.79 -0.82
N ALA A 420 -7.15 2.33 0.25
CA ALA A 420 -5.68 2.29 0.33
C ALA A 420 -4.99 3.63 -0.02
N ASN A 421 -5.50 4.75 0.52
CA ASN A 421 -5.07 6.12 0.23
C ASN A 421 -5.27 6.59 -1.23
N PHE A 422 -6.11 5.92 -2.00
CA PHE A 422 -6.69 6.50 -3.21
C PHE A 422 -8.00 7.26 -2.91
N PRO A 423 -8.37 8.22 -3.74
CA PRO A 423 -7.46 9.06 -4.52
C PRO A 423 -6.66 10.02 -3.61
N PHE A 424 -5.53 10.52 -4.12
CA PHE A 424 -4.58 11.34 -3.36
C PHE A 424 -5.06 12.77 -3.02
N THR A 425 -6.34 13.09 -3.21
CA THR A 425 -6.87 14.46 -3.08
C THR A 425 -7.97 14.56 -2.02
N PRO A 426 -7.97 15.61 -1.18
CA PRO A 426 -9.07 15.91 -0.27
C PRO A 426 -10.30 16.51 -0.97
N PHE A 427 -10.19 16.91 -2.24
CA PHE A 427 -11.17 17.78 -2.91
C PHE A 427 -12.22 17.10 -3.77
N GLY A 428 -12.15 15.78 -3.95
CA GLY A 428 -13.17 15.04 -4.70
C GLY A 428 -14.21 14.38 -3.79
N ASP A 429 -15.36 14.08 -4.38
CA ASP A 429 -16.52 13.50 -3.70
C ASP A 429 -16.31 12.00 -3.41
N HIS A 430 -15.42 11.69 -2.46
CA HIS A 430 -15.05 10.32 -2.10
C HIS A 430 -15.92 9.80 -0.96
N LEU A 431 -17.16 9.48 -1.31
CA LEU A 431 -18.13 8.86 -0.42
C LEU A 431 -17.66 7.46 -0.02
N VAL A 432 -17.28 7.28 1.25
CA VAL A 432 -16.98 5.98 1.81
C VAL A 432 -18.18 5.04 1.58
N PRO A 433 -17.99 3.88 0.94
CA PRO A 433 -19.11 3.00 0.60
C PRO A 433 -19.69 2.29 1.83
N GLU A 434 -20.90 1.74 1.67
CA GLU A 434 -21.46 0.79 2.65
C GLU A 434 -20.48 -0.37 2.89
N PRO A 435 -20.38 -0.87 4.14
CA PRO A 435 -21.19 -0.52 5.31
C PRO A 435 -20.53 0.55 6.22
N PHE A 436 -19.54 1.28 5.71
CA PHE A 436 -18.74 2.24 6.50
C PHE A 436 -19.18 3.71 6.35
N ASP A 437 -20.00 4.01 5.34
CA ASP A 437 -20.64 5.29 5.04
C ASP A 437 -21.08 6.09 6.29
N LYS A 438 -21.94 5.51 7.13
CA LYS A 438 -22.52 6.20 8.31
C LYS A 438 -21.52 6.51 9.40
N VAL A 439 -20.46 5.71 9.50
CA VAL A 439 -19.35 5.94 10.44
C VAL A 439 -18.53 7.13 9.95
N PHE A 440 -18.19 7.14 8.65
CA PHE A 440 -17.48 8.24 8.02
C PHE A 440 -18.27 9.57 8.13
N GLU A 441 -19.55 9.56 7.78
CA GLU A 441 -20.44 10.74 7.88
C GLU A 441 -20.54 11.28 9.30
N ALA A 442 -20.56 10.42 10.33
CA ALA A 442 -20.62 10.85 11.72
C ALA A 442 -19.30 11.48 12.21
N CYS A 443 -18.16 10.89 11.85
CA CYS A 443 -16.84 11.44 12.16
C CYS A 443 -16.60 12.79 11.47
N THR A 444 -17.01 12.92 10.21
CA THR A 444 -16.66 14.08 9.36
C THR A 444 -17.63 15.26 9.43
N ARG A 445 -18.53 15.28 10.44
CA ARG A 445 -19.44 16.42 10.66
C ARG A 445 -18.66 17.71 10.87
N LYS A 446 -19.12 18.78 10.21
CA LYS A 446 -18.42 20.08 10.20
C LYS A 446 -18.23 20.64 11.62
N ALA A 447 -19.29 20.68 12.41
CA ALA A 447 -19.20 21.22 13.76
C ALA A 447 -18.65 20.15 14.74
N PRO A 448 -17.63 20.47 15.56
CA PRO A 448 -16.97 19.48 16.42
C PRO A 448 -17.91 18.80 17.42
N GLN A 449 -18.85 19.56 17.99
CA GLN A 449 -19.81 19.05 18.97
C GLN A 449 -20.87 18.09 18.39
N ASP A 450 -21.00 18.01 17.07
CA ASP A 450 -21.93 17.10 16.41
C ASP A 450 -21.30 15.72 16.15
N ARG A 451 -19.97 15.58 16.31
CA ARG A 451 -19.22 14.34 16.11
C ARG A 451 -19.43 13.37 17.29
N PRO A 452 -19.42 12.05 17.08
CA PRO A 452 -19.64 11.07 18.15
C PRO A 452 -18.47 11.06 19.15
N LEU A 453 -18.75 10.69 20.40
CA LEU A 453 -17.72 10.31 21.36
C LEU A 453 -17.06 8.99 20.95
N LEU A 454 -15.80 8.73 21.34
CA LEU A 454 -15.08 7.48 21.01
C LEU A 454 -15.88 6.22 21.34
N LYS A 455 -16.60 6.21 22.47
CA LYS A 455 -17.48 5.09 22.85
C LYS A 455 -18.63 4.88 21.88
N GLU A 456 -19.29 5.95 21.46
CA GLU A 456 -20.42 5.89 20.52
C GLU A 456 -19.92 5.45 19.14
N LEU A 457 -18.78 6.01 18.70
CA LEU A 457 -18.09 5.62 17.47
C LEU A 457 -17.70 4.13 17.48
N ARG A 458 -17.19 3.64 18.60
CA ARG A 458 -16.88 2.22 18.81
C ARG A 458 -18.11 1.32 18.66
N ASP A 459 -19.22 1.72 19.28
CA ASP A 459 -20.46 0.96 19.21
C ASP A 459 -21.07 1.00 17.79
N MET A 460 -20.98 2.14 17.08
CA MET A 460 -21.33 2.24 15.65
C MET A 460 -20.55 1.24 14.79
N VAL A 461 -19.21 1.20 14.93
CA VAL A 461 -18.35 0.27 14.18
C VAL A 461 -18.65 -1.20 14.57
N ARG A 462 -18.89 -1.49 15.85
CA ARG A 462 -19.28 -2.84 16.31
C ARG A 462 -20.59 -3.31 15.67
N CYS A 463 -21.58 -2.43 15.56
CA CYS A 463 -22.90 -2.70 14.98
C CYS A 463 -22.90 -2.87 13.45
N ILE A 464 -21.77 -2.70 12.75
CA ILE A 464 -21.65 -3.04 11.32
C ILE A 464 -21.87 -4.54 11.13
N GLU A 465 -22.99 -4.93 10.54
CA GLU A 465 -23.25 -6.31 10.14
C GLU A 465 -22.55 -6.59 8.80
N LEU A 466 -21.54 -7.45 8.83
CA LEU A 466 -20.93 -8.02 7.62
C LEU A 466 -21.64 -9.33 7.33
N LYS A 467 -22.21 -9.51 6.13
CA LYS A 467 -22.85 -10.79 5.79
C LYS A 467 -21.75 -11.82 5.58
N GLY A 468 -21.74 -12.84 6.45
CA GLY A 468 -20.78 -13.94 6.35
C GLY A 468 -20.87 -14.68 5.02
N PRO A 469 -19.88 -15.53 4.69
CA PRO A 469 -19.95 -16.38 3.50
C PRO A 469 -21.23 -17.24 3.57
N MET A 470 -22.02 -17.22 2.49
CA MET A 470 -23.18 -18.09 2.28
C MET A 470 -22.75 -19.52 1.94
#